data_AF-A0A8J2IWB3-F1
#
_entry.id   AF-A0A8J2IWB3-F1
#
_cell.length_a   1.000
_cell.length_b   1.000
_cell.length_c   1.000
_cell.angle_alpha   90.00
_cell.angle_beta   90.00
_cell.angle_gamma   90.00
#
_symmetry.space_group_name_H-M   'P 1'
#
loop_
_entity.id
_entity.type
_entity.pdbx_description
1 polymer ?
#
loop_
_entity_poly.entity_id
_entity_poly.type
_entity_poly.pdbx_seq_one_letter_code
_entity_poly.pdbx_strand_id
1 'polypeptide(L)'
;MLTLGDFFIHWIPKADVVDEQKFKTAVESLYPKDESGKPTVGVETDILGQTDSFKVVCQSREPMDLMEELRKRADENGVKKKEMVEVKKEDESK
;
A
#
# COMPACT_ATOMS: atom_id res chain seq x y z
N MET A 1 9.86 -0.82 28.89
CA MET A 1 10.56 -1.82 28.07
C MET A 1 9.82 -1.83 26.74
N LEU A 2 10.30 -1.09 25.73
CA LEU A 2 9.70 -1.12 24.40
C LEU A 2 10.15 -2.43 23.77
N THR A 3 9.31 -3.45 23.78
CA THR A 3 9.47 -4.55 22.82
C THR A 3 9.51 -3.88 21.46
N LEU A 4 10.59 -4.04 20.69
CA LEU A 4 10.65 -3.65 19.29
C LEU A 4 9.36 -4.16 18.66
N GLY A 5 8.39 -3.26 18.45
CA GLY A 5 7.10 -3.63 17.89
C GLY A 5 7.38 -4.25 16.53
N ASP A 6 6.73 -5.37 16.22
CA ASP A 6 6.88 -6.01 14.92
C ASP A 6 6.52 -4.98 13.83
N PHE A 7 7.54 -4.43 13.16
CA PHE A 7 7.34 -3.52 12.04
C PHE A 7 7.07 -4.36 10.80
N PHE A 8 5.98 -4.06 10.10
CA PHE A 8 5.65 -4.66 8.82
C PHE A 8 6.13 -3.74 7.70
N ILE A 9 6.72 -4.34 6.66
CA ILE A 9 7.26 -3.62 5.51
C ILE A 9 6.50 -4.08 4.26
N HIS A 10 5.82 -3.15 3.61
CA HIS A 10 5.20 -3.37 2.30
C HIS A 10 6.03 -2.68 1.22
N TRP A 11 6.38 -3.43 0.18
CA TRP A 11 7.05 -2.91 -1.00
C TRP A 11 6.02 -2.68 -2.10
N ILE A 12 5.75 -1.42 -2.42
CA ILE A 12 4.74 -1.03 -3.41
C ILE A 12 5.45 -0.54 -4.67
N PRO A 13 5.25 -1.16 -5.84
CA PRO A 13 5.85 -0.69 -7.08
C PRO A 13 5.43 0.74 -7.42
N LYS A 14 6.38 1.61 -7.79
CA LYS A 14 6.05 2.97 -8.25
C LYS A 14 5.16 2.95 -9.49
N ALA A 15 5.29 1.91 -10.31
CA ALA A 15 4.43 1.69 -11.47
C ALA A 15 2.94 1.54 -11.10
N ASP A 16 2.61 1.16 -9.87
CA ASP A 16 1.23 1.02 -9.39
C ASP A 16 0.69 2.27 -8.71
N VAL A 17 1.52 3.28 -8.48
CA VAL A 17 1.14 4.57 -7.89
C VAL A 17 1.01 5.59 -9.00
N VAL A 18 -0.17 6.19 -9.12
CA VAL A 18 -0.46 7.25 -10.12
C VAL A 18 -0.32 8.65 -9.53
N ASP A 19 -0.47 8.78 -8.21
CA ASP A 19 -0.34 10.05 -7.48
C ASP A 19 0.29 9.79 -6.11
N GLU A 20 1.55 10.19 -5.95
CA GLU A 20 2.35 9.93 -4.75
C GLU A 20 1.78 10.64 -3.51
N GLN A 21 1.25 11.86 -3.66
CA GLN A 21 0.74 12.63 -2.53
C GLN A 21 -0.55 12.00 -2.00
N LYS A 22 -1.45 11.59 -2.89
CA LYS A 22 -2.66 10.85 -2.52
C LYS A 22 -2.33 9.50 -1.90
N PHE A 23 -1.36 8.79 -2.46
CA PHE A 23 -0.89 7.50 -1.91
C PHE A 23 -0.38 7.65 -0.47
N LYS A 24 0.51 8.62 -0.21
CA LYS A 24 1.02 8.87 1.16
C LYS A 24 -0.11 9.20 2.14
N THR A 25 -1.02 10.08 1.73
CA THR A 25 -2.17 10.49 2.55
C THR A 25 -3.10 9.30 2.85
N ALA A 26 -3.36 8.46 1.85
CA ALA A 26 -4.20 7.28 2.00
C ALA A 26 -3.56 6.25 2.93
N VAL A 27 -2.26 6.00 2.78
CA VAL A 27 -1.49 5.14 3.68
C VAL A 27 -1.56 5.67 5.12
N GLU A 28 -1.29 6.96 5.34
CA GLU A 28 -1.41 7.57 6.67
C GLU A 28 -2.83 7.50 7.26
N SER A 29 -3.86 7.52 6.41
CA SER A 29 -5.25 7.41 6.85
C SER A 29 -5.67 5.97 7.21
N LEU A 30 -5.00 4.95 6.66
CA LEU A 30 -5.29 3.55 6.94
C LEU A 30 -4.74 3.11 8.31
N TYR A 31 -3.63 3.71 8.74
CA TYR A 31 -2.99 3.37 10.00
C TYR A 31 -3.28 4.44 11.07
N PRO A 32 -3.94 4.09 12.18
CA PRO A 32 -4.22 5.05 13.24
C PRO A 32 -2.93 5.56 13.89
N LYS A 33 -2.94 6.81 14.35
CA LYS A 33 -1.84 7.38 15.14
C LYS A 33 -1.70 6.66 16.49
N ASP A 34 -0.51 6.68 17.06
CA ASP A 34 -0.26 6.11 18.39
C ASP A 34 -0.88 6.95 19.51
N GLU A 35 -0.78 6.48 20.76
CA GLU A 35 -1.30 7.18 21.95
C GLU A 35 -0.67 8.58 22.15
N SER A 36 0.47 8.84 21.51
CA SER A 36 1.16 10.14 21.53
C SER A 36 0.79 11.04 20.34
N GLY A 37 -0.11 10.58 19.46
CA GLY A 37 -0.51 11.29 18.24
C GLY A 37 0.53 11.27 17.12
N LYS A 38 1.54 10.39 17.20
CA LYS A 38 2.55 10.22 16.15
C LYS A 38 2.07 9.23 15.08
N PRO A 39 2.46 9.41 13.82
CA PRO A 39 2.19 8.43 12.77
C PRO A 39 2.79 7.06 13.13
N THR A 40 2.01 6.01 12.94
CA THR A 40 2.44 4.61 13.10
C THR A 40 2.90 3.99 11.78
N VAL A 41 2.84 4.77 10.69
CA VAL A 41 3.26 4.39 9.34
C VAL A 41 4.18 5.46 8.75
N GLY A 42 5.15 5.02 7.96
CA GLY A 42 6.04 5.88 7.18
C GLY A 42 6.21 5.36 5.75
N VAL A 43 6.29 6.29 4.80
CA VAL A 43 6.54 5.99 3.39
C VAL A 43 7.93 6.53 3.01
N GLU A 44 8.86 5.62 2.71
CA GLU A 44 10.21 5.96 2.26
C GLU A 44 10.29 5.87 0.74
N THR A 45 10.80 6.95 0.13
CA THR A 45 11.20 7.00 -1.27
C THR A 45 12.71 7.09 -1.35
N ASP A 46 13.31 6.27 -2.20
CA ASP A 46 14.76 6.29 -2.48
C ASP A 46 15.63 5.57 -1.43
N ILE A 47 15.56 4.24 -1.46
CA ILE A 47 16.37 3.38 -0.59
C ILE A 47 17.50 2.84 -1.45
N LEU A 48 18.75 3.06 -1.03
CA LEU A 48 20.01 2.62 -1.64
C LEU A 48 19.86 1.42 -2.59
N GLY A 49 19.58 1.68 -3.88
CA GLY A 49 19.51 0.69 -4.95
C GLY A 49 18.12 0.18 -5.38
N GLN A 50 17.03 0.56 -4.70
CA GLN A 50 15.65 0.27 -5.09
C GLN A 50 14.87 1.56 -5.35
N THR A 51 15.03 2.09 -6.57
CA THR A 51 14.36 3.32 -7.02
C THR A 51 12.93 3.11 -7.48
N ASP A 52 12.52 1.86 -7.73
CA ASP A 52 11.30 1.54 -8.47
C ASP A 52 10.13 1.14 -7.56
N SER A 53 10.29 1.28 -6.25
CA SER A 53 9.26 0.96 -5.27
C SER A 53 9.23 1.98 -4.12
N PHE A 54 8.05 2.14 -3.53
CA PHE A 54 7.85 2.76 -2.23
C PHE A 54 7.99 1.70 -1.15
N LYS A 55 8.71 2.00 -0.08
CA LYS A 55 8.71 1.17 1.13
C LYS A 55 7.77 1.79 2.14
N VAL A 56 6.75 1.05 2.51
CA VAL A 56 5.81 1.44 3.56
C VAL A 56 6.16 0.65 4.81
N VAL A 57 6.56 1.34 5.87
CA VAL A 57 6.89 0.75 7.17
C VAL A 57 5.77 1.08 8.14
N CYS A 58 5.10 0.06 8.69
CA CYS A 58 3.99 0.23 9.61
C CYS A 58 4.23 -0.55 10.91
N GLN A 59 3.72 -0.02 12.03
CA GLN A 59 3.78 -0.63 13.37
C GLN A 59 2.63 -1.62 13.64
N SER A 60 1.74 -1.79 12.66
CA SER A 60 0.57 -2.68 12.75
C SER A 60 0.61 -3.72 11.64
N ARG A 61 0.13 -4.93 11.94
CA ARG A 61 -0.07 -6.01 10.98
C ARG A 61 -1.28 -5.81 10.06
N GLU A 62 -2.14 -4.85 10.39
CA GLU A 62 -3.35 -4.54 9.63
C GLU A 62 -3.22 -3.20 8.90
N PRO A 63 -3.60 -3.13 7.61
CA PRO A 63 -4.08 -4.24 6.79
C PRO A 63 -3.00 -5.26 6.41
N MET A 64 -3.42 -6.53 6.30
CA MET A 64 -2.54 -7.63 5.89
C MET A 64 -2.13 -7.48 4.41
N ASP A 65 -3.02 -6.97 3.55
CA ASP A 65 -2.75 -6.55 2.17
C ASP A 65 -3.06 -5.06 1.98
N LEU A 66 -2.04 -4.22 2.12
CA LEU A 66 -2.14 -2.77 1.96
C LEU A 66 -2.63 -2.35 0.56
N MET A 67 -2.22 -3.06 -0.49
CA MET A 67 -2.62 -2.69 -1.85
C MET A 67 -4.08 -3.02 -2.14
N GLU A 68 -4.60 -4.11 -1.56
CA GLU A 68 -6.01 -4.42 -1.64
C GLU A 68 -6.88 -3.31 -1.02
N GLU A 69 -6.52 -2.84 0.18
CA GLU A 69 -7.23 -1.74 0.83
C GLU A 69 -7.16 -0.43 0.03
N LEU A 70 -5.96 -0.07 -0.45
CA LEU A 70 -5.79 1.14 -1.25
C LEU A 70 -6.60 1.06 -2.56
N ARG A 71 -6.73 -0.13 -3.15
CA ARG A 71 -7.48 -0.33 -4.41
C ARG A 71 -8.99 -0.23 -4.25
N LYS A 72 -9.57 -0.40 -3.05
CA LYS A 72 -11.01 -0.18 -2.81
C LYS A 72 -11.46 1.22 -3.23
N ARG A 73 -10.56 2.21 -3.13
CA ARG A 73 -10.75 3.60 -3.57
C ARG A 73 -9.54 4.07 -4.38
N ALA A 74 -9.16 3.28 -5.38
CA ALA A 74 -7.91 3.47 -6.14
C ALA A 74 -7.68 4.92 -6.63
N ASP A 75 -8.71 5.56 -7.20
CA ASP A 75 -8.61 6.93 -7.74
C ASP A 75 -8.40 7.98 -6.64
N GLU A 76 -9.05 7.80 -5.48
CA GLU A 76 -8.90 8.68 -4.31
C GLU A 76 -7.55 8.47 -3.63
N ASN A 77 -7.08 7.21 -3.62
CA ASN A 77 -5.86 6.78 -2.96
C ASN A 77 -4.60 6.89 -3.84
N GLY A 78 -4.72 7.35 -5.08
CA GLY A 78 -3.58 7.55 -5.97
C GLY A 78 -2.90 6.26 -6.44
N VAL A 79 -3.64 5.13 -6.52
CA VAL A 79 -3.12 3.84 -7.01
C VAL A 79 -3.87 3.37 -8.26
N LYS A 80 -3.24 2.50 -9.06
CA LYS A 80 -3.91 1.84 -10.18
C LYS A 80 -4.99 0.88 -9.68
N LYS A 81 -6.16 0.93 -10.33
CA LYS A 81 -7.18 -0.12 -10.19
C LYS A 81 -6.59 -1.44 -10.65
N LYS A 82 -6.92 -2.53 -9.95
CA LYS A 82 -6.59 -3.88 -10.42
C LYS A 82 -7.34 -4.08 -11.73
N GLU A 83 -6.63 -4.30 -12.83
CA GLU A 83 -7.26 -4.83 -14.03
C GLU A 83 -7.85 -6.20 -13.66
N MET A 84 -9.18 -6.28 -13.59
CA MET A 84 -9.85 -7.57 -13.61
C MET A 84 -9.58 -8.15 -15.00
N VAL A 85 -8.68 -9.12 -15.08
CA VAL A 85 -8.52 -9.94 -16.27
C VAL A 85 -9.86 -10.65 -16.48
N GLU A 86 -10.65 -10.15 -17.42
CA GLU A 86 -11.89 -10.78 -17.85
C GLU A 86 -11.49 -12.12 -18.49
N VAL A 87 -11.56 -13.20 -17.70
CA VAL A 87 -11.42 -14.55 -18.23
C VAL A 87 -12.66 -14.79 -19.09
N LYS A 88 -12.55 -14.50 -20.39
CA LYS A 88 -13.50 -15.01 -21.36
C LYS A 88 -13.41 -16.52 -21.28
N LYS A 89 -14.45 -17.16 -20.73
CA LYS A 89 -14.66 -18.59 -20.97
C LYS A 89 -14.81 -18.74 -22.48
N GLU A 90 -13.83 -19.34 -23.15
CA GLU A 90 -14.08 -19.88 -24.46
C GLU A 90 -15.17 -20.94 -24.29
N ASP A 91 -16.33 -20.65 -24.87
CA ASP A 91 -17.38 -21.64 -25.08
C ASP A 91 -16.78 -22.72 -25.99
N GLU A 92 -16.41 -23.87 -25.43
CA GLU A 92 -16.17 -25.09 -26.20
C GLU A 92 -17.52 -25.55 -26.77
N SER A 93 -17.98 -24.85 -27.81
CA SER A 93 -18.93 -25.39 -28.76
C SER A 93 -18.21 -26.39 -29.65
N LYS A 94 -18.36 -27.69 -29.34
CA LYS A 94 -18.40 -28.74 -30.35
C LYS A 94 -19.07 -30.02 -29.86
#